data_AF-A0AAU1ANX1-F1
#
_entry.id   AF-A0AAU1ANX1-F1
#
_cell.length_a   1.000
_cell.length_b   1.000
_cell.length_c   1.000
_cell.angle_alpha   90.00
_cell.angle_beta   90.00
_cell.angle_gamma   90.00
#
_symmetry.space_group_name_H-M   'P 1'
#
loop_
_entity.id
_entity.type
_entity.pdbx_description
1 polymer ?
#
loop_
_entity_poly.entity_id
_entity_poly.type
_entity_poly.pdbx_seq_one_letter_code
_entity_poly.pdbx_strand_id
1 'polypeptide(L)'
;MSPDREGEPARRLTLPPTERATVAVLCRLLPASFRSRQRDEWTADLLSFTSGASARWRYLASAAWTLPALRHAARRGGFADLSTVTPNPGALASMAHVFLLGLGWPVLSWLIMVPVTYIAADVPSRIARTGALVDPKTLWPTDGPFVILFPLEALLRLGAWAVILGGPFLLGAFGASGLVLAVMRRRRSGRHRLVIAAVGLVCLALTIVTGLAWSYGAFHPHLDSGRTAAVLGIAAGILALAGRRLSARVRSTLAVLSVLSVTVPFVHLTTTGAAMLNWYLD
;
A
#
# COMPACT_ATOMS: atom_id res chain seq x y z
N MET A 1 -50.64 -15.49 -42.92
CA MET A 1 -50.12 -16.58 -42.06
C MET A 1 -48.60 -16.55 -42.11
N SER A 2 -47.98 -15.97 -41.09
CA SER A 2 -46.53 -16.02 -40.85
C SER A 2 -46.37 -16.44 -39.40
N PRO A 3 -45.61 -17.51 -39.10
CA PRO A 3 -45.66 -18.14 -37.79
C PRO A 3 -44.95 -17.28 -36.74
N ASP A 4 -45.56 -17.27 -35.57
CA ASP A 4 -45.07 -16.73 -34.32
C ASP A 4 -43.60 -17.12 -34.08
N ARG A 5 -42.72 -16.12 -33.98
CA ARG A 5 -41.44 -16.30 -33.29
C ARG A 5 -41.72 -16.21 -31.80
N GLU A 6 -41.88 -17.40 -31.23
CA GLU A 6 -41.92 -17.69 -29.80
C GLU A 6 -40.89 -16.87 -29.03
N GLY A 7 -41.36 -16.32 -27.91
CA GLY A 7 -40.57 -15.53 -26.98
C GLY A 7 -39.36 -16.29 -26.47
N GLU A 8 -38.18 -15.87 -26.92
CA GLU A 8 -36.92 -16.20 -26.27
C GLU A 8 -37.00 -15.63 -24.84
N PRO A 9 -36.89 -16.47 -23.78
CA PRO A 9 -36.94 -15.97 -22.42
C PRO A 9 -35.74 -15.07 -22.23
N ALA A 10 -35.99 -13.76 -22.12
CA ALA A 10 -34.97 -12.78 -21.76
C ALA A 10 -34.25 -13.28 -20.51
N ARG A 11 -33.07 -13.90 -20.68
CA ARG A 11 -32.18 -14.25 -19.58
C ARG A 11 -31.98 -12.95 -18.83
N ARG A 12 -32.56 -12.85 -17.63
CA ARG A 12 -32.29 -11.74 -16.71
C ARG A 12 -30.82 -11.86 -16.32
N LEU A 13 -29.96 -11.23 -17.13
CA LEU A 13 -28.54 -11.11 -16.88
C LEU A 13 -28.41 -10.31 -15.58
N THR A 14 -28.11 -11.01 -14.50
CA THR A 14 -27.95 -10.41 -13.18
C THR A 14 -26.48 -10.43 -12.80
N LEU A 15 -26.03 -9.34 -12.20
CA LEU A 15 -24.67 -9.25 -11.71
C LEU A 15 -24.42 -10.23 -10.54
N PRO A 16 -23.23 -10.83 -10.46
CA PRO A 16 -22.79 -11.56 -9.28
C PRO A 16 -22.96 -10.75 -7.98
N PRO A 17 -23.19 -11.40 -6.82
CA PRO A 17 -23.43 -10.71 -5.55
C PRO A 17 -22.28 -9.76 -5.15
N THR A 18 -21.03 -10.17 -5.41
CA THR A 18 -19.82 -9.40 -5.10
C THR A 18 -19.70 -8.14 -5.94
N GLU A 19 -20.01 -8.21 -7.23
CA GLU A 19 -20.03 -7.06 -8.13
C GLU A 19 -21.16 -6.08 -7.75
N ARG A 20 -22.36 -6.59 -7.42
CA ARG A 20 -23.47 -5.77 -6.90
C ARG A 20 -23.10 -5.04 -5.61
N ALA A 21 -22.48 -5.75 -4.66
CA ALA A 21 -22.02 -5.14 -3.42
C ALA A 21 -20.98 -4.04 -3.70
N THR A 22 -20.05 -4.29 -4.62
CA THR A 22 -19.03 -3.31 -5.02
C THR A 22 -19.67 -2.07 -5.64
N VAL A 23 -20.55 -2.23 -6.63
CA VAL A 23 -21.31 -1.10 -7.23
C VAL A 23 -22.09 -0.34 -6.16
N ALA A 24 -22.74 -1.03 -5.22
CA ALA A 24 -23.48 -0.39 -4.14
C ALA A 24 -22.56 0.46 -3.23
N VAL A 25 -21.38 -0.04 -2.89
CA VAL A 25 -20.37 0.70 -2.11
C VAL A 25 -19.90 1.92 -2.89
N LEU A 26 -19.52 1.76 -4.16
CA LEU A 26 -19.07 2.87 -5.00
C LEU A 26 -20.15 3.96 -5.14
N CYS A 27 -21.41 3.57 -5.34
CA CYS A 27 -22.54 4.51 -5.43
C CYS A 27 -22.78 5.28 -4.12
N ARG A 28 -22.56 4.67 -2.95
CA ARG A 28 -22.71 5.38 -1.65
C ARG A 28 -21.72 6.55 -1.52
N LEU A 29 -20.59 6.50 -2.22
CA LEU A 29 -19.57 7.55 -2.22
C LEU A 29 -19.93 8.76 -3.12
N LEU A 30 -20.98 8.63 -3.94
CA LEU A 30 -21.51 9.69 -4.80
C LEU A 30 -22.66 10.48 -4.14
N PRO A 31 -22.93 11.74 -4.59
CA PRO A 31 -24.10 12.52 -4.16
C PRO A 31 -25.41 11.78 -4.43
N ALA A 32 -26.42 11.95 -3.57
CA ALA A 32 -27.68 11.19 -3.61
C ALA A 32 -28.39 11.25 -4.98
N SER A 33 -28.42 12.42 -5.61
CA SER A 33 -29.01 12.66 -6.93
C SER A 33 -28.32 11.93 -8.08
N PHE A 34 -27.10 11.44 -7.89
CA PHE A 34 -26.31 10.74 -8.92
C PHE A 34 -26.26 9.23 -8.74
N ARG A 35 -26.77 8.70 -7.61
CA ARG A 35 -26.55 7.28 -7.25
C ARG A 35 -27.33 6.31 -8.12
N SER A 36 -28.59 6.63 -8.46
CA SER A 36 -29.44 5.76 -9.29
C SER A 36 -28.84 5.63 -10.69
N ARG A 37 -28.63 6.78 -11.35
CA ARG A 37 -28.05 6.82 -12.69
C ARG A 37 -26.69 6.12 -12.78
N GLN A 38 -25.76 6.41 -11.87
CA GLN A 38 -24.43 5.80 -11.96
C GLN A 38 -24.45 4.31 -11.64
N ARG A 39 -25.38 3.88 -10.76
CA ARG A 39 -25.63 2.46 -10.53
C ARG A 39 -26.10 1.79 -11.82
N ASP A 40 -27.02 2.41 -12.54
CA ASP A 40 -27.59 1.85 -13.77
C ASP A 40 -26.54 1.78 -14.87
N GLU A 41 -25.75 2.85 -15.08
CA GLU A 41 -24.63 2.89 -16.03
C GLU A 41 -23.57 1.82 -15.72
N TRP A 42 -23.07 1.76 -14.48
CA TRP A 42 -22.08 0.74 -14.11
C TRP A 42 -22.64 -0.68 -14.17
N THR A 43 -23.93 -0.85 -13.86
CA THR A 43 -24.57 -2.16 -13.97
C THR A 43 -24.68 -2.58 -15.43
N ALA A 44 -25.11 -1.68 -16.32
CA ALA A 44 -25.20 -1.94 -17.74
C ALA A 44 -23.82 -2.26 -18.36
N ASP A 45 -22.79 -1.49 -18.01
CA ASP A 45 -21.42 -1.73 -18.47
C ASP A 45 -20.87 -3.08 -17.98
N LEU A 46 -21.15 -3.46 -16.72
CA LEU A 46 -20.72 -4.75 -16.20
C LEU A 46 -21.41 -5.93 -16.88
N LEU A 47 -22.69 -5.77 -17.25
CA LEU A 47 -23.45 -6.76 -17.99
C LEU A 47 -23.04 -6.83 -19.47
N SER A 48 -22.51 -5.75 -20.04
CA SER A 48 -22.02 -5.73 -21.44
C SER A 48 -20.66 -6.43 -21.61
N PHE A 49 -19.89 -6.60 -20.54
CA PHE A 49 -18.68 -7.43 -20.58
C PHE A 49 -19.05 -8.92 -20.73
N THR A 50 -18.90 -9.41 -21.96
CA THR A 50 -19.09 -10.81 -22.35
C THR A 50 -17.93 -11.73 -21.95
N SER A 51 -16.76 -11.16 -21.61
CA SER A 51 -15.55 -11.92 -21.26
C SER A 51 -15.04 -11.63 -19.84
N GLY A 52 -14.88 -12.70 -19.06
CA GLY A 52 -14.01 -12.82 -17.87
C GLY A 52 -14.30 -11.94 -16.64
N ALA A 53 -14.37 -12.57 -15.45
CA ALA A 53 -14.43 -11.86 -14.17
C ALA A 53 -13.30 -10.82 -13.99
N SER A 54 -12.12 -11.07 -14.56
CA SER A 54 -10.97 -10.16 -14.51
C SER A 54 -11.22 -8.81 -15.20
N ALA A 55 -11.95 -8.77 -16.32
CA ALA A 55 -12.26 -7.53 -17.02
C ALA A 55 -13.25 -6.67 -16.23
N ARG A 56 -14.27 -7.31 -15.64
CA ARG A 56 -15.25 -6.68 -14.75
C ARG A 56 -14.60 -6.08 -13.50
N TRP A 57 -13.67 -6.80 -12.88
CA TRP A 57 -12.91 -6.28 -11.74
C TRP A 57 -11.99 -5.11 -12.10
N ARG A 58 -11.32 -5.17 -13.27
CA ARG A 58 -10.54 -4.03 -13.78
C ARG A 58 -11.42 -2.80 -14.03
N TYR A 59 -12.61 -3.00 -14.57
CA TYR A 59 -13.58 -1.92 -14.77
C TYR A 59 -14.01 -1.32 -13.42
N LEU A 60 -14.41 -2.15 -12.45
CA LEU A 60 -14.77 -1.69 -11.10
C LEU A 60 -13.62 -0.95 -10.39
N ALA A 61 -12.39 -1.43 -10.52
CA ALA A 61 -11.22 -0.74 -9.99
C ALA A 61 -11.00 0.62 -10.66
N SER A 62 -11.22 0.70 -11.98
CA SER A 62 -11.14 1.95 -12.75
C SER A 62 -12.25 2.94 -12.35
N ALA A 63 -13.47 2.45 -12.14
CA ALA A 63 -14.60 3.22 -11.61
C ALA A 63 -14.30 3.75 -10.19
N ALA A 64 -13.69 2.91 -9.34
CA ALA A 64 -13.26 3.33 -8.01
C ALA A 64 -12.17 4.42 -8.05
N TRP A 65 -11.25 4.35 -9.02
CA TRP A 65 -10.21 5.36 -9.19
C TRP A 65 -10.76 6.71 -9.67
N THR A 66 -11.83 6.69 -10.46
CA THR A 66 -12.47 7.91 -11.03
C THR A 66 -13.50 8.55 -10.11
N LEU A 67 -13.93 7.86 -9.04
CA LEU A 67 -14.89 8.35 -8.04
C LEU A 67 -14.63 9.78 -7.52
N PRO A 68 -13.39 10.18 -7.15
CA PRO A 68 -13.15 11.53 -6.65
C PRO A 68 -13.47 12.61 -7.68
N ALA A 69 -13.23 12.31 -8.96
CA ALA A 69 -13.47 13.23 -10.05
C ALA A 69 -14.94 13.24 -10.47
N LEU A 70 -15.61 12.07 -10.48
CA LEU A 70 -17.07 11.96 -10.63
C LEU A 70 -17.82 12.76 -9.56
N ARG A 71 -17.38 12.65 -8.29
CA ARG A 71 -17.96 13.42 -7.18
C ARG A 71 -17.78 14.92 -7.35
N HIS A 72 -16.70 15.35 -8.01
CA HIS A 72 -16.41 16.76 -8.26
C HIS A 72 -17.23 17.30 -9.43
N ALA A 73 -17.36 16.54 -10.52
CA ALA A 73 -18.23 16.85 -11.64
C ALA A 73 -19.71 16.93 -11.19
N ALA A 74 -20.18 15.93 -10.45
CA ALA A 74 -21.52 15.86 -9.89
C ALA A 74 -21.87 17.05 -8.98
N ARG A 75 -20.87 17.61 -8.27
CA ARG A 75 -21.05 18.79 -7.40
C ARG A 75 -21.06 20.12 -8.14
N ARG A 76 -20.50 20.18 -9.34
CA ARG A 76 -20.44 21.41 -10.16
C ARG A 76 -21.60 21.53 -11.15
N GLY A 77 -22.55 20.60 -11.11
CA GLY A 77 -23.76 20.64 -11.94
C GLY A 77 -23.53 20.44 -13.44
N GLY A 78 -22.32 20.06 -13.88
CA GLY A 78 -21.95 19.97 -15.29
C GLY A 78 -21.61 18.55 -15.71
N PHE A 79 -22.37 18.02 -16.68
CA PHE A 79 -21.98 16.90 -17.54
C PHE A 79 -20.83 17.36 -18.45
N ALA A 80 -19.61 17.40 -17.90
CA ALA A 80 -18.43 17.38 -18.75
C ALA A 80 -18.20 15.91 -19.13
N ASP A 81 -18.14 15.66 -20.44
CA ASP A 81 -17.81 14.41 -21.09
C ASP A 81 -16.82 13.55 -20.27
N LEU A 82 -17.33 12.45 -19.72
CA LEU A 82 -16.63 11.60 -18.75
C LEU A 82 -15.39 10.91 -19.35
N SER A 83 -15.26 10.92 -20.67
CA SER A 83 -14.10 10.42 -21.42
C SER A 83 -12.79 11.20 -21.14
N THR A 84 -12.87 12.40 -20.54
CA THR A 84 -11.71 13.27 -20.27
C THR A 84 -11.35 13.40 -18.78
N VAL A 85 -11.97 12.59 -17.91
CA VAL A 85 -11.80 12.69 -16.45
C VAL A 85 -10.42 12.16 -16.03
N THR A 86 -9.41 13.02 -16.15
CA THR A 86 -8.06 12.72 -15.67
C THR A 86 -8.03 12.74 -14.14
N PRO A 87 -7.31 11.81 -13.49
CA PRO A 87 -7.21 11.77 -12.04
C PRO A 87 -6.70 13.11 -11.51
N ASN A 88 -7.33 13.58 -10.42
CA ASN A 88 -6.98 14.84 -9.78
C ASN A 88 -5.46 14.82 -9.45
N PRO A 89 -4.65 15.75 -10.01
CA PRO A 89 -3.20 15.74 -9.80
C PRO A 89 -2.84 15.81 -8.30
N GLY A 90 -3.71 16.42 -7.49
CA GLY A 90 -3.54 16.49 -6.05
C GLY A 90 -3.71 15.17 -5.30
N ALA A 91 -4.34 14.15 -5.89
CA ALA A 91 -4.50 12.81 -5.33
C ALA A 91 -3.30 11.91 -5.67
N LEU A 92 -2.83 11.94 -6.92
CA LEU A 92 -1.61 11.24 -7.34
C LEU A 92 -0.39 11.69 -6.53
N ALA A 93 -0.25 13.01 -6.31
CA ALA A 93 0.80 13.54 -5.45
C ALA A 93 0.65 13.03 -4.01
N SER A 94 -0.56 12.98 -3.43
CA SER A 94 -0.76 12.40 -2.09
C SER A 94 -0.32 10.95 -2.02
N MET A 95 -0.75 10.12 -2.97
CA MET A 95 -0.41 8.70 -3.01
C MET A 95 1.11 8.51 -3.14
N ALA A 96 1.76 9.27 -4.02
CA ALA A 96 3.22 9.24 -4.16
C ALA A 96 3.93 9.54 -2.83
N HIS A 97 3.47 10.55 -2.07
CA HIS A 97 4.05 10.85 -0.77
C HIS A 97 3.76 9.77 0.28
N VAL A 98 2.57 9.18 0.26
CA VAL A 98 2.23 8.05 1.16
C VAL A 98 3.14 6.86 0.87
N PHE A 99 3.37 6.51 -0.39
CA PHE A 99 4.31 5.43 -0.74
C PHE A 99 5.75 5.78 -0.38
N LEU A 100 6.21 7.00 -0.66
CA LEU A 100 7.57 7.42 -0.30
C LEU A 100 7.83 7.37 1.20
N LEU A 101 6.88 7.83 2.03
CA LEU A 101 7.03 7.82 3.48
C LEU A 101 6.76 6.42 4.07
N GLY A 102 5.67 5.79 3.65
CA GLY A 102 5.18 4.53 4.21
C GLY A 102 6.01 3.32 3.80
N LEU A 103 6.71 3.38 2.67
CA LEU A 103 7.61 2.31 2.21
C LEU A 103 9.08 2.72 2.33
N GLY A 104 9.41 4.00 2.15
CA GLY A 104 10.79 4.50 2.20
C GLY A 104 11.44 4.31 3.56
N TRP A 105 10.76 4.72 4.64
CA TRP A 105 11.31 4.53 5.99
C TRP A 105 11.51 3.05 6.34
N PRO A 106 10.51 2.15 6.20
CA PRO A 106 10.70 0.73 6.51
C PRO A 106 11.81 0.06 5.68
N VAL A 107 11.85 0.30 4.37
CA VAL A 107 12.84 -0.35 3.47
C VAL A 107 14.25 0.16 3.72
N LEU A 108 14.43 1.48 3.90
CA LEU A 108 15.74 2.04 4.24
C LEU A 108 16.21 1.55 5.62
N SER A 109 15.29 1.48 6.58
CA SER A 109 15.61 0.98 7.91
C SER A 109 16.04 -0.49 7.88
N TRP A 110 15.33 -1.32 7.11
CA TRP A 110 15.71 -2.71 6.88
C TRP A 110 17.11 -2.81 6.23
N LEU A 111 17.39 -2.03 5.18
CA LEU A 111 18.70 -2.01 4.52
C LEU A 111 19.83 -1.64 5.48
N ILE A 112 19.62 -0.62 6.31
CA ILE A 112 20.63 -0.14 7.26
C ILE A 112 20.86 -1.20 8.35
N MET A 113 19.79 -1.66 9.00
CA MET A 113 19.89 -2.52 10.18
C MET A 113 20.30 -3.95 9.86
N VAL A 114 19.89 -4.48 8.70
CA VAL A 114 20.12 -5.88 8.34
C VAL A 114 21.38 -6.03 7.47
N PRO A 115 21.37 -5.81 6.15
CA PRO A 115 22.55 -6.08 5.32
C PRO A 115 23.71 -5.12 5.57
N VAL A 116 23.46 -3.81 5.72
CA VAL A 116 24.57 -2.84 5.87
C VAL A 116 25.30 -3.07 7.18
N THR A 117 24.60 -3.21 8.30
CA THR A 117 25.23 -3.47 9.60
C THR A 117 25.99 -4.81 9.58
N TYR A 118 25.40 -5.87 9.03
CA TYR A 118 26.04 -7.18 8.93
C TYR A 118 27.36 -7.14 8.14
N ILE A 119 27.37 -6.43 7.00
CA ILE A 119 28.55 -6.29 6.15
C ILE A 119 29.58 -5.35 6.78
N ALA A 120 29.15 -4.18 7.28
CA ALA A 120 30.05 -3.18 7.85
C ALA A 120 30.77 -3.68 9.11
N ALA A 121 30.10 -4.53 9.90
CA ALA A 121 30.71 -5.15 11.07
C ALA A 121 31.55 -6.39 10.75
N ASP A 122 31.60 -6.82 9.48
CA ASP A 122 32.34 -8.00 9.02
C ASP A 122 31.99 -9.26 9.85
N VAL A 123 30.68 -9.45 10.08
CA VAL A 123 30.15 -10.54 10.91
C VAL A 123 30.66 -11.92 10.46
N PRO A 124 30.69 -12.27 9.15
CA PRO A 124 31.18 -13.58 8.70
C PRO A 124 32.63 -13.85 9.14
N SER A 125 33.54 -12.88 8.93
CA SER A 125 34.96 -13.06 9.26
C SER A 125 35.22 -13.01 10.77
N ARG A 126 34.35 -12.34 11.54
CA ARG A 126 34.41 -12.39 13.02
C ARG A 126 34.01 -13.76 13.52
N ILE A 127 32.88 -14.30 13.06
CA ILE A 127 32.43 -15.66 13.41
C ILE A 127 33.49 -16.69 13.01
N ALA A 128 34.08 -16.57 11.82
CA ALA A 128 35.13 -17.48 11.35
C ALA A 128 36.40 -17.42 12.22
N ARG A 129 36.72 -16.26 12.82
CA ARG A 129 37.92 -16.08 13.66
C ARG A 129 37.70 -16.46 15.12
N THR A 130 36.54 -16.14 15.69
CA THR A 130 36.29 -16.30 17.13
C THR A 130 35.44 -17.53 17.46
N GLY A 131 34.76 -18.11 16.47
CA GLY A 131 33.78 -19.19 16.69
C GLY A 131 32.53 -18.76 17.45
N ALA A 132 32.41 -17.49 17.86
CA ALA A 132 31.32 -16.96 18.65
C ALA A 132 30.35 -16.14 17.78
N LEU A 133 29.05 -16.29 18.04
CA LEU A 133 28.01 -15.42 17.48
C LEU A 133 28.24 -13.98 17.93
N VAL A 134 28.21 -13.04 16.97
CA VAL A 134 28.28 -11.60 17.23
C VAL A 134 26.86 -11.12 17.48
N ASP A 135 26.54 -10.67 18.69
CA ASP A 135 25.18 -10.17 19.00
C ASP A 135 24.91 -8.84 18.26
N PRO A 136 23.85 -8.74 17.42
CA PRO A 136 23.48 -7.51 16.72
C PRO A 136 23.30 -6.32 17.66
N LYS A 137 22.84 -6.56 18.89
CA LYS A 137 22.54 -5.52 19.89
C LYS A 137 23.80 -4.84 20.38
N THR A 138 24.95 -5.51 20.29
CA THR A 138 26.25 -4.98 20.74
C THR A 138 26.96 -4.12 19.69
N LEU A 139 26.44 -4.07 18.46
CA LEU A 139 27.04 -3.30 17.37
C LEU A 139 26.62 -1.83 17.34
N TRP A 140 25.53 -1.50 18.02
CA TRP A 140 25.14 -0.11 18.21
C TRP A 140 25.84 0.48 19.42
N PRO A 141 26.40 1.70 19.32
CA PRO A 141 27.08 2.33 20.43
C PRO A 141 26.05 2.77 21.47
N THR A 142 25.79 1.91 22.45
CA THR A 142 24.83 2.15 23.54
C THR A 142 25.45 2.87 24.74
N ASP A 143 26.77 3.05 24.74
CA ASP A 143 27.53 3.56 25.88
C ASP A 143 27.99 5.02 25.69
N GLY A 144 28.12 5.74 26.80
CA GLY A 144 28.67 7.09 26.83
C GLY A 144 27.83 8.14 26.07
N PRO A 145 28.44 9.05 25.30
CA PRO A 145 27.70 10.14 24.63
C PRO A 145 26.79 9.64 23.47
N PHE A 146 26.91 8.38 23.06
CA PHE A 146 26.16 7.80 21.94
C PHE A 146 24.74 7.34 22.32
N VAL A 147 24.39 7.34 23.61
CA VAL A 147 23.02 7.13 24.13
C VAL A 147 22.02 8.07 23.45
N ILE A 148 22.45 9.26 23.00
CA ILE A 148 21.60 10.20 22.26
C ILE A 148 21.06 9.62 20.94
N LEU A 149 21.68 8.56 20.40
CA LEU A 149 21.27 7.91 19.17
C LEU A 149 20.24 6.79 19.38
N PHE A 150 19.93 6.40 20.62
CA PHE A 150 18.93 5.36 20.93
C PHE A 150 17.57 5.59 20.24
N PRO A 151 17.00 6.81 20.20
CA PRO A 151 15.75 7.04 19.50
C PRO A 151 15.83 6.74 18.00
N LEU A 152 16.98 7.03 17.38
CA LEU A 152 17.22 6.73 15.98
C LEU A 152 17.35 5.22 15.76
N GLU A 153 18.09 4.53 16.62
CA GLU A 153 18.20 3.06 16.59
C GLU A 153 16.83 2.41 16.71
N ALA A 154 16.03 2.81 17.71
CA ALA A 154 14.69 2.28 17.92
C ALA A 154 13.80 2.51 16.69
N LEU A 155 13.88 3.70 16.09
CA LEU A 155 13.15 4.02 14.87
C LEU A 155 13.57 3.15 13.68
N LEU A 156 14.88 2.90 13.51
CA LEU A 156 15.40 2.03 12.46
C LEU A 156 15.01 0.57 12.72
N ARG A 157 15.11 0.07 13.96
CA ARG A 157 14.63 -1.26 14.32
C ARG A 157 13.16 -1.41 13.99
N LEU A 158 12.30 -0.48 14.42
CA LEU A 158 10.87 -0.53 14.13
C LEU A 158 10.58 -0.56 12.62
N GLY A 159 11.29 0.24 11.82
CA GLY A 159 11.16 0.21 10.37
C GLY A 159 11.58 -1.14 9.76
N ALA A 160 12.70 -1.72 10.22
CA ALA A 160 13.17 -3.02 9.78
C ALA A 160 12.19 -4.15 10.15
N TRP A 161 11.67 -4.13 11.39
CA TRP A 161 10.63 -5.05 11.86
C TRP A 161 9.35 -4.97 11.04
N ALA A 162 8.95 -3.76 10.61
CA ALA A 162 7.78 -3.62 9.75
C ALA A 162 7.95 -4.36 8.42
N VAL A 163 9.15 -4.36 7.84
CA VAL A 163 9.45 -5.11 6.60
C VAL A 163 9.47 -6.62 6.84
N ILE A 164 10.03 -7.07 7.96
CA ILE A 164 10.21 -8.50 8.29
C ILE A 164 8.88 -9.16 8.68
N LEU A 165 8.10 -8.50 9.55
CA LEU A 165 6.79 -8.98 10.03
C LEU A 165 5.68 -8.77 9.01
N GLY A 166 5.86 -7.83 8.06
CA GLY A 166 5.02 -7.70 6.89
C GLY A 166 3.73 -6.91 7.09
N GLY A 167 2.67 -7.35 6.40
CA GLY A 167 1.47 -6.57 6.07
C GLY A 167 0.88 -5.70 7.17
N PRO A 168 0.59 -6.21 8.37
CA PRO A 168 -0.03 -5.41 9.42
C PRO A 168 0.85 -4.24 9.91
N PHE A 169 2.16 -4.45 9.99
CA PHE A 169 3.10 -3.41 10.44
C PHE A 169 3.40 -2.40 9.34
N LEU A 170 3.49 -2.84 8.07
CA LEU A 170 3.57 -1.94 6.92
C LEU A 170 2.30 -1.09 6.77
N LEU A 171 1.11 -1.65 7.00
CA LEU A 171 -0.12 -0.87 7.04
C LEU A 171 -0.06 0.23 8.10
N GLY A 172 0.55 -0.03 9.26
CA GLY A 172 0.77 0.96 10.31
C GLY A 172 1.69 2.09 9.88
N ALA A 173 2.80 1.77 9.20
CA ALA A 173 3.71 2.76 8.64
C ALA A 173 3.01 3.64 7.59
N PHE A 174 2.18 3.06 6.73
CA PHE A 174 1.34 3.79 5.77
C PHE A 174 0.29 4.65 6.50
N GLY A 175 -0.29 4.15 7.59
CA GLY A 175 -1.26 4.88 8.41
C GLY A 175 -0.65 6.10 9.08
N ALA A 176 0.51 5.94 9.70
CA ALA A 176 1.32 7.02 10.28
C ALA A 176 1.73 8.05 9.23
N SER A 177 2.17 7.60 8.05
CA SER A 177 2.51 8.47 6.92
C SER A 177 1.30 9.29 6.44
N GLY A 178 0.11 8.68 6.40
CA GLY A 178 -1.15 9.36 6.15
C GLY A 178 -1.42 10.45 7.17
N LEU A 179 -1.28 10.15 8.46
CA LEU A 179 -1.46 11.12 9.56
C LEU A 179 -0.48 12.30 9.44
N VAL A 180 0.80 12.03 9.20
CA VAL A 180 1.82 13.08 8.99
C VAL A 180 1.42 13.98 7.82
N LEU A 181 1.01 13.40 6.69
CA LEU A 181 0.56 14.17 5.52
C LEU A 181 -0.71 14.99 5.81
N ALA A 182 -1.63 14.46 6.62
CA ALA A 182 -2.82 15.18 7.05
C ALA A 182 -2.46 16.41 7.91
N VAL A 183 -1.48 16.27 8.81
CA VAL A 183 -0.99 17.36 9.67
C VAL A 183 -0.22 18.40 8.85
N MET A 184 0.68 17.98 7.95
CA MET A 184 1.52 18.88 7.15
C MET A 184 0.70 19.73 6.16
N ARG A 185 -0.44 19.24 5.67
CA ARG A 185 -1.28 19.95 4.70
C ARG A 185 -2.30 20.89 5.34
N ARG A 186 -1.84 21.75 6.25
CA ARG A 186 -2.66 22.74 7.00
C ARG A 186 -3.57 23.63 6.14
N ARG A 187 -3.27 23.82 4.84
CA ARG A 187 -4.01 24.73 3.94
C ARG A 187 -5.11 24.08 3.07
N ARG A 188 -5.33 22.75 3.13
CA ARG A 188 -6.40 22.08 2.37
C ARG A 188 -7.70 21.96 3.18
N SER A 189 -8.83 21.78 2.49
CA SER A 189 -10.15 21.67 3.13
C SER A 189 -10.18 20.61 4.24
N GLY A 190 -10.73 20.97 5.41
CA GLY A 190 -10.72 20.13 6.61
C GLY A 190 -11.28 18.71 6.40
N ARG A 191 -12.20 18.54 5.43
CA ARG A 191 -12.74 17.22 5.05
C ARG A 191 -11.68 16.28 4.46
N HIS A 192 -10.74 16.78 3.65
CA HIS A 192 -9.67 15.95 3.08
C HIS A 192 -8.70 15.50 4.17
N ARG A 193 -8.41 16.39 5.13
CA ARG A 193 -7.60 16.08 6.32
C ARG A 193 -8.25 15.00 7.18
N LEU A 194 -9.55 15.14 7.46
CA LEU A 194 -10.30 14.16 8.24
C LEU A 194 -10.31 12.77 7.60
N VAL A 195 -10.50 12.68 6.28
CA VAL A 195 -10.48 11.39 5.57
C VAL A 195 -9.10 10.73 5.65
N ILE A 196 -8.03 11.49 5.39
CA ILE A 196 -6.67 10.93 5.47
C ILE A 196 -6.35 10.51 6.91
N ALA A 197 -6.72 11.32 7.90
CA ALA A 197 -6.50 11.00 9.31
C ALA A 197 -7.31 9.78 9.77
N ALA A 198 -8.57 9.66 9.34
CA ALA A 198 -9.41 8.50 9.66
C ALA A 198 -8.84 7.21 9.06
N VAL A 199 -8.44 7.24 7.77
CA VAL A 199 -7.78 6.09 7.13
C VAL A 199 -6.47 5.76 7.85
N GLY A 200 -5.68 6.78 8.19
CA GLY A 200 -4.43 6.62 8.92
C GLY A 200 -4.61 5.97 10.29
N LEU A 201 -5.61 6.42 11.05
CA LEU A 201 -5.98 5.84 12.35
C LEU A 201 -6.48 4.41 12.22
N VAL A 202 -7.30 4.09 11.22
CA VAL A 202 -7.76 2.71 10.98
C VAL A 202 -6.58 1.79 10.69
N CYS A 203 -5.67 2.21 9.81
CA CYS A 203 -4.47 1.43 9.51
C CYS A 203 -3.59 1.25 10.76
N LEU A 204 -3.40 2.29 11.57
CA LEU A 204 -2.64 2.21 12.82
C LEU A 204 -3.31 1.29 13.85
N ALA A 205 -4.64 1.38 14.00
CA ALA A 205 -5.41 0.53 14.90
C ALA A 205 -5.31 -0.94 14.48
N LEU A 206 -5.38 -1.23 13.18
CA LEU A 206 -5.16 -2.59 12.65
C LEU A 206 -3.78 -3.10 13.03
N THR A 207 -2.73 -2.29 12.90
CA THR A 207 -1.37 -2.68 13.33
C THR A 207 -1.30 -3.00 14.83
N ILE A 208 -1.91 -2.17 15.68
CA ILE A 208 -1.93 -2.40 17.13
C ILE A 208 -2.68 -3.70 17.45
N VAL A 209 -3.85 -3.90 16.86
CA VAL A 209 -4.65 -5.12 17.07
C VAL A 209 -3.90 -6.36 16.60
N THR A 210 -3.24 -6.31 15.44
CA THR A 210 -2.47 -7.45 14.95
C THR A 210 -1.20 -7.69 15.78
N GLY A 211 -0.54 -6.64 16.25
CA GLY A 211 0.60 -6.75 17.16
C GLY A 211 0.21 -7.39 18.50
N LEU A 212 -0.92 -6.98 19.08
CA LEU A 212 -1.45 -7.60 20.30
C LEU A 212 -1.82 -9.07 20.05
N ALA A 213 -2.54 -9.37 18.96
CA ALA A 213 -2.89 -10.74 18.61
C ALA A 213 -1.65 -11.65 18.44
N TRP A 214 -0.55 -11.10 17.92
CA TRP A 214 0.73 -11.78 17.84
C TRP A 214 1.34 -12.04 19.23
N SER A 215 1.36 -11.02 20.11
CA SER A 215 1.84 -11.17 21.49
C SER A 215 1.05 -12.19 22.32
N TYR A 216 -0.24 -12.38 22.02
CA TYR A 216 -1.10 -13.39 22.66
C TYR A 216 -1.05 -14.77 21.96
N GLY A 217 -0.18 -14.98 20.97
CA GLY A 217 -0.01 -16.26 20.29
C GLY A 217 -1.17 -16.67 19.38
N ALA A 218 -2.07 -15.74 19.03
CA ALA A 218 -3.26 -16.03 18.22
C ALA A 218 -2.94 -16.37 16.75
N PHE A 219 -1.73 -16.04 16.29
CA PHE A 219 -1.23 -16.37 14.95
C PHE A 219 0.14 -17.05 15.05
N HIS A 220 0.31 -18.17 14.34
CA HIS A 220 1.63 -18.76 14.12
C HIS A 220 2.39 -17.89 13.11
N PRO A 221 3.61 -17.40 13.44
CA PRO A 221 4.30 -16.42 12.62
C PRO A 221 4.91 -17.12 11.41
N HIS A 222 4.27 -17.00 10.25
CA HIS A 222 5.03 -17.04 9.01
C HIS A 222 5.59 -15.64 8.80
N LEU A 223 6.91 -15.48 8.97
CA LEU A 223 7.61 -14.25 8.61
C LEU A 223 7.30 -13.96 7.14
N ASP A 224 6.64 -12.83 6.88
CA ASP A 224 6.31 -12.39 5.52
C ASP A 224 7.57 -12.19 4.67
N SER A 225 8.73 -12.01 5.31
CA SER A 225 10.06 -11.98 4.69
C SER A 225 10.10 -11.00 3.52
N GLY A 226 9.47 -9.83 3.69
CA GLY A 226 9.43 -8.76 2.69
C GLY A 226 8.46 -8.95 1.52
N ARG A 227 7.62 -10.00 1.46
CA ARG A 227 6.68 -10.18 0.34
C ARG A 227 5.66 -9.04 0.23
N THR A 228 5.10 -8.57 1.34
CA THR A 228 4.19 -7.41 1.32
C THR A 228 4.93 -6.14 0.92
N ALA A 229 6.18 -5.95 1.35
CA ALA A 229 7.01 -4.84 0.90
C ALA A 229 7.22 -4.89 -0.62
N ALA A 230 7.48 -6.06 -1.21
CA ALA A 230 7.60 -6.22 -2.65
C ALA A 230 6.31 -5.91 -3.41
N VAL A 231 5.14 -6.37 -2.93
CA VAL A 231 3.84 -6.03 -3.54
C VAL A 231 3.59 -4.52 -3.52
N LEU A 232 3.85 -3.86 -2.39
CA LEU A 232 3.73 -2.40 -2.27
C LEU A 232 4.79 -1.68 -3.13
N GLY A 233 5.98 -2.25 -3.26
CA GLY A 233 7.04 -1.80 -4.15
C GLY A 233 6.62 -1.84 -5.62
N ILE A 234 5.98 -2.92 -6.07
CA ILE A 234 5.42 -3.01 -7.43
C ILE A 234 4.37 -1.92 -7.64
N ALA A 235 3.47 -1.70 -6.69
CA ALA A 235 2.48 -0.62 -6.77
C ALA A 235 3.14 0.77 -6.85
N ALA A 236 4.23 1.01 -6.10
CA ALA A 236 5.02 2.23 -6.18
C ALA A 236 5.68 2.40 -7.57
N GLY A 237 6.19 1.31 -8.15
CA GLY A 237 6.77 1.30 -9.50
C GLY A 237 5.73 1.60 -10.59
N ILE A 238 4.54 0.99 -10.51
CA ILE A 238 3.41 1.31 -11.39
C ILE A 238 3.05 2.79 -11.27
N LEU A 239 3.01 3.33 -10.05
CA LEU A 239 2.74 4.75 -9.83
C LEU A 239 3.83 5.66 -10.42
N ALA A 240 5.11 5.26 -10.35
CA ALA A 240 6.22 5.98 -10.96
C ALA A 240 6.14 6.03 -12.50
N LEU A 241 5.68 4.93 -13.12
CA LEU A 241 5.54 4.80 -14.58
C LEU A 241 4.27 5.50 -15.09
N ALA A 242 3.13 5.26 -14.44
CA ALA A 242 1.84 5.82 -14.85
C ALA A 242 1.67 7.30 -14.46
N GLY A 243 2.38 7.76 -13.43
CA GLY A 243 2.30 9.12 -12.90
C GLY A 243 3.02 10.17 -13.74
N ARG A 244 2.67 10.35 -15.03
CA ARG A 244 3.29 11.35 -15.93
C ARG A 244 3.23 12.80 -15.41
N ARG A 245 2.30 13.09 -14.49
CA ARG A 245 2.14 14.40 -13.83
C ARG A 245 2.99 14.58 -12.56
N LEU A 246 3.72 13.56 -12.13
CA LEU A 246 4.66 13.65 -11.00
C LEU A 246 5.98 14.23 -11.49
N SER A 247 6.69 14.94 -10.61
CA SER A 247 8.03 15.44 -10.92
C SER A 247 8.99 14.28 -11.19
N ALA A 248 9.99 14.51 -12.05
CA ALA A 248 11.00 13.50 -12.37
C ALA A 248 11.66 12.93 -11.12
N ARG A 249 11.98 13.79 -10.13
CA ARG A 249 12.54 13.37 -8.85
C ARG A 249 11.65 12.37 -8.12
N VAL A 250 10.37 12.65 -7.94
CA VAL A 250 9.43 11.75 -7.26
C VAL A 250 9.29 10.42 -8.00
N ARG A 251 9.25 10.46 -9.33
CA ARG A 251 9.19 9.23 -10.15
C ARG A 251 10.45 8.39 -9.97
N SER A 252 11.63 9.00 -10.06
CA SER A 252 12.91 8.31 -9.85
C SER A 252 13.00 7.71 -8.45
N THR A 253 12.62 8.46 -7.41
CA THR A 253 12.65 7.94 -6.03
C THR A 253 11.67 6.79 -5.84
N LEU A 254 10.45 6.86 -6.39
CA LEU A 254 9.49 5.74 -6.35
C LEU A 254 9.99 4.52 -7.13
N ALA A 255 10.67 4.73 -8.26
CA ALA A 255 11.25 3.64 -9.05
C ALA A 255 12.41 2.96 -8.31
N VAL A 256 13.33 3.73 -7.72
CA VAL A 256 14.41 3.19 -6.87
C VAL A 256 13.82 2.43 -5.69
N LEU A 257 12.84 3.02 -5.01
CA LEU A 257 12.18 2.39 -3.87
C LEU A 257 11.46 1.10 -4.28
N SER A 258 10.81 1.09 -5.44
CA SER A 258 10.19 -0.11 -6.03
C SER A 258 11.20 -1.23 -6.20
N VAL A 259 12.36 -0.94 -6.80
CA VAL A 259 13.45 -1.91 -6.97
C VAL A 259 13.91 -2.43 -5.61
N LEU A 260 14.26 -1.53 -4.68
CA LEU A 260 14.74 -1.91 -3.34
C LEU A 260 13.73 -2.79 -2.60
N SER A 261 12.44 -2.44 -2.61
CA SER A 261 11.38 -3.20 -1.96
C SER A 261 11.18 -4.59 -2.59
N VAL A 262 11.28 -4.69 -3.92
CA VAL A 262 11.19 -5.97 -4.63
C VAL A 262 12.39 -6.85 -4.32
N THR A 263 13.58 -6.27 -4.12
CA THR A 263 14.80 -7.01 -3.78
C THR A 263 14.75 -7.65 -2.39
N VAL A 264 14.04 -7.07 -1.42
CA VAL A 264 13.95 -7.59 -0.03
C VAL A 264 13.67 -9.10 0.04
N PRO A 265 12.56 -9.64 -0.52
CA PRO A 265 12.29 -11.07 -0.46
C PRO A 265 13.34 -11.93 -1.16
N PHE A 266 13.99 -11.43 -2.23
CA PHE A 266 15.03 -12.18 -2.93
C PHE A 266 16.31 -12.32 -2.10
N VAL A 267 16.65 -11.32 -1.30
CA VAL A 267 17.80 -11.40 -0.39
C VAL A 267 17.65 -12.59 0.55
N HIS A 268 16.44 -12.80 1.09
CA HIS A 268 16.14 -13.93 1.97
C HIS A 268 16.17 -15.31 1.30
N LEU A 269 16.14 -15.38 -0.03
CA LEU A 269 16.31 -16.63 -0.78
C LEU A 269 17.79 -17.02 -0.97
N THR A 270 18.72 -16.10 -0.73
CA THR A 270 20.15 -16.39 -0.77
C THR A 270 20.63 -16.91 0.58
N THR A 271 21.64 -17.79 0.58
CA THR A 271 22.27 -18.30 1.81
C THR A 271 22.79 -17.17 2.69
N THR A 272 23.47 -16.18 2.08
CA THR A 272 23.99 -15.01 2.77
C THR A 272 22.88 -14.14 3.36
N GLY A 273 21.80 -13.88 2.61
CA GLY A 273 20.71 -13.05 3.11
C GLY A 273 19.81 -13.74 4.15
N ALA A 274 19.71 -15.07 4.11
CA ALA A 274 19.11 -15.85 5.21
C ALA A 274 19.97 -15.77 6.48
N ALA A 275 21.30 -15.88 6.35
CA ALA A 275 22.22 -15.72 7.47
C ALA A 275 22.16 -14.31 8.07
N MET A 276 22.07 -13.26 7.24
CA MET A 276 21.88 -11.87 7.69
C MET A 276 20.58 -11.69 8.47
N LEU A 277 19.47 -12.26 7.97
CA LEU A 277 18.16 -12.15 8.62
C LEU A 277 18.16 -12.90 9.97
N ASN A 278 18.64 -14.15 9.99
CA ASN A 278 18.69 -14.93 11.22
C ASN A 278 19.57 -14.25 12.26
N TRP A 279 20.76 -13.80 11.85
CA TRP A 279 21.64 -13.02 12.72
C TRP A 279 20.92 -11.80 13.32
N TYR A 280 20.18 -11.03 12.54
CA TYR A 280 19.45 -9.86 13.04
C TYR A 280 18.30 -10.20 14.00
N LEU A 281 17.73 -11.41 13.88
CA LEU A 281 16.60 -11.87 14.69
C LEU A 281 17.04 -12.51 16.03
N ASP A 282 18.29 -12.93 16.15
CA ASP A 282 18.91 -13.42 17.39
C ASP A 282 19.10 -12.28 18.43
#